data_AF-A0A9D1W1Z2-F1
#
_entry.id   AF-A0A9D1W1Z2-F1
#
_cell.length_a   1.000
_cell.length_b   1.000
_cell.length_c   1.000
_cell.angle_alpha   90.00
_cell.angle_beta   90.00
_cell.angle_gamma   90.00
#
_symmetry.space_group_name_H-M   'P 1'
#
loop_
_entity.id
_entity.type
_entity.pdbx_description
1 polymer ?
#
loop_
_entity_poly.entity_id
_entity_poly.type
_entity_poly.pdbx_seq_one_letter_code
_entity_poly.pdbx_strand_id
1 'polypeptide(L)'
;FKDLVPEYFVRKQTLVNAERFTTPELKELEDVILGAEDKLISLEYDLFCQVRDQVASQVVRIQKTAKAIASIDVFTSLSLVATRNNYVKPKINEKGVIQIKNGRHPVVELMLRDDLFVANDTCLDNGKNRISIITGPNMAGKSTYMRQTALIVLMAQIGSFVPADEANIGICDRIFTRVGASDDLASGQSTFMVEMTEVANILRNATKNSLLILDEIGRGTSTFDGLAIAWAVVEYICNTKVLGAKTLFATHYHELTELEGTLSGVNNYCIAVKEQGDDIVFLRKIVKGGADKSYGIQVAKLAGVPDPVIRRAKELVEELASADITARAKEIAEMNAAPGGHKPVPKPDDVELAQLTLFDTVREDDIIKEIGEMELGTMTPIDALNTLYRLQTRLKNRWDGK
;
A
#
# COMPACT_ATOMS: atom_id res chain seq x y z
N PHE A 1 38.20 7.10 -85.55
CA PHE A 1 38.61 8.27 -84.74
C PHE A 1 40.03 8.17 -84.21
N LYS A 2 40.59 6.96 -84.01
CA LYS A 2 41.97 6.76 -83.53
C LYS A 2 43.04 7.46 -84.38
N ASP A 3 42.84 7.54 -85.70
CA ASP A 3 43.80 8.13 -86.65
C ASP A 3 43.69 9.66 -86.82
N LEU A 4 42.77 10.31 -86.08
CA LEU A 4 42.57 11.77 -86.09
C LEU A 4 43.10 12.45 -84.82
N VAL A 5 43.60 11.69 -83.85
CA VAL A 5 44.11 12.20 -82.57
C VAL A 5 45.64 12.21 -82.63
N PRO A 6 46.31 13.30 -82.18
CA PRO A 6 47.77 13.39 -82.25
C PRO A 6 48.47 12.24 -81.51
N GLU A 7 49.63 11.78 -82.02
CA GLU A 7 50.34 10.60 -81.51
C GLU A 7 50.72 10.67 -80.01
N TYR A 8 50.85 11.87 -79.45
CA TYR A 8 51.19 12.07 -78.04
C TYR A 8 49.99 11.88 -77.09
N PHE A 9 48.77 11.65 -77.60
CA PHE A 9 47.61 11.31 -76.79
C PHE A 9 47.54 9.79 -76.55
N VAL A 10 47.65 9.41 -75.29
CA VAL A 10 47.56 8.02 -74.84
C VAL A 10 46.13 7.71 -74.41
N ARG A 11 45.49 6.68 -74.99
CA ARG A 11 44.11 6.32 -74.66
C ARG A 11 44.01 5.77 -73.23
N LYS A 12 43.18 6.41 -72.38
CA LYS A 12 42.99 6.08 -70.95
C LYS A 12 41.75 5.21 -70.71
N GLN A 13 40.65 5.45 -71.42
CA GLN A 13 39.39 4.72 -71.24
C GLN A 13 38.53 4.76 -72.51
N THR A 14 37.89 3.64 -72.88
CA THR A 14 36.90 3.60 -73.97
C THR A 14 35.50 3.44 -73.39
N LEU A 15 34.58 4.32 -73.80
CA LEU A 15 33.16 4.29 -73.46
C LEU A 15 32.36 3.92 -74.73
N VAL A 16 31.09 3.53 -74.56
CA VAL A 16 30.22 3.05 -75.66
C VAL A 16 30.16 4.03 -76.85
N ASN A 17 30.22 5.34 -76.60
CA ASN A 17 30.12 6.38 -77.64
C ASN A 17 31.33 7.34 -77.70
N ALA A 18 32.40 7.12 -76.91
CA ALA A 18 33.53 8.06 -76.84
C ALA A 18 34.81 7.39 -76.35
N GLU A 19 35.97 7.94 -76.73
CA GLU A 19 37.26 7.54 -76.19
C GLU A 19 37.86 8.70 -75.38
N ARG A 20 38.36 8.40 -74.17
CA ARG A 20 39.08 9.35 -73.32
C ARG A 20 40.58 9.12 -73.46
N PHE A 21 41.31 10.20 -73.69
CA PHE A 21 42.75 10.19 -73.84
C PHE A 21 43.39 11.06 -72.75
N THR A 22 44.66 10.79 -72.45
CA THR A 22 45.51 11.62 -71.62
C THR A 22 46.77 11.99 -72.40
N THR A 23 47.46 13.03 -71.98
CA THR A 23 48.77 13.41 -72.52
C THR A 23 49.82 13.26 -71.42
N PRO A 24 51.12 13.14 -71.74
CA PRO A 24 52.18 13.15 -70.74
C PRO A 24 52.09 14.34 -69.78
N GLU A 25 51.88 15.55 -70.32
CA GLU A 25 51.71 16.78 -69.53
C GLU A 25 50.48 16.75 -68.62
N LEU A 26 49.34 16.23 -69.11
CA LEU A 26 48.12 16.12 -68.31
C LEU A 26 48.28 15.08 -67.19
N LYS A 27 49.03 14.00 -67.44
CA LYS A 27 49.32 12.98 -66.44
C LYS A 27 50.25 13.52 -65.34
N GLU A 28 51.27 14.29 -65.70
CA GLU A 28 52.12 14.97 -64.72
C GLU A 28 51.31 15.92 -63.83
N LEU A 29 50.37 16.69 -64.42
CA LEU A 29 49.49 17.57 -63.65
C LEU A 29 48.51 16.78 -62.76
N GLU A 30 47.95 15.67 -63.26
CA GLU A 30 47.09 14.76 -62.48
C GLU A 30 47.84 14.22 -61.24
N ASP A 31 49.08 13.76 -61.42
CA ASP A 31 49.92 13.25 -60.32
C ASP A 31 50.24 14.35 -59.30
N VAL A 32 50.49 15.59 -59.75
CA VAL A 32 50.73 16.75 -58.86
C VAL A 32 49.48 17.11 -58.07
N ILE A 33 48.31 17.14 -58.71
CA ILE A 33 47.03 17.48 -58.06
C ILE A 33 46.66 16.43 -57.03
N LEU A 34 46.68 15.14 -57.40
CA LEU A 34 46.37 14.04 -56.48
C LEU A 34 47.34 14.01 -55.29
N GLY A 35 48.64 14.20 -55.54
CA GLY A 35 49.62 14.28 -54.47
C GLY A 35 49.47 15.51 -53.56
N ALA A 36 48.91 16.61 -54.05
CA ALA A 36 48.58 17.78 -53.25
C ALA A 36 47.31 17.55 -52.41
N GLU A 37 46.30 16.89 -52.97
CA GLU A 37 45.06 16.51 -52.28
C GLU A 37 45.33 15.55 -51.12
N ASP A 38 46.15 14.52 -51.34
CA ASP A 38 46.57 13.58 -50.28
C ASP A 38 47.30 14.30 -49.14
N LYS A 39 48.20 15.25 -49.48
CA LYS A 39 48.90 16.06 -48.48
C LYS A 39 47.95 16.96 -47.71
N LEU A 40 46.97 17.56 -48.37
CA LEU A 40 45.96 18.40 -47.74
C LEU A 40 45.15 17.60 -46.72
N ILE A 41 44.66 16.43 -47.09
CA ILE A 41 43.88 15.54 -46.20
C ILE A 41 44.73 15.11 -44.99
N SER A 42 46.01 14.76 -45.21
CA SER A 42 46.91 14.40 -44.12
C SER A 42 47.10 15.57 -43.14
N LEU A 43 47.35 16.78 -43.64
CA LEU A 43 47.53 17.97 -42.81
C LEU A 43 46.26 18.32 -42.03
N GLU A 44 45.08 18.17 -42.66
CA GLU A 44 43.79 18.40 -42.02
C GLU A 44 43.54 17.39 -40.89
N TYR A 45 43.83 16.11 -41.12
CA TYR A 45 43.69 15.07 -40.10
C TYR A 45 44.65 15.28 -38.92
N ASP A 46 45.89 15.71 -39.19
CA ASP A 46 46.86 16.04 -38.16
C ASP A 46 46.38 17.22 -37.30
N LEU A 47 45.84 18.27 -37.93
CA LEU A 47 45.22 19.41 -37.22
C LEU A 47 44.01 18.97 -36.39
N PHE A 48 43.15 18.12 -36.93
CA PHE A 48 42.01 17.56 -36.20
C PHE A 48 42.45 16.78 -34.96
N CYS A 49 43.48 15.92 -35.10
CA CYS A 49 44.04 15.17 -33.98
C CYS A 49 44.61 16.10 -32.91
N GLN A 50 45.31 17.17 -33.30
CA GLN A 50 45.82 18.18 -32.36
C GLN A 50 44.68 18.84 -31.58
N VAL A 51 43.59 19.25 -32.25
CA VAL A 51 42.41 19.83 -31.57
C VAL A 51 41.77 18.82 -30.62
N ARG A 52 41.57 17.57 -31.07
CA ARG A 52 41.03 16.50 -30.24
C ARG A 52 41.88 16.28 -28.98
N ASP A 53 43.19 16.24 -29.12
CA ASP A 53 44.11 15.97 -28.00
C ASP A 53 44.19 17.17 -27.04
N GLN A 54 44.10 18.40 -27.56
CA GLN A 54 43.95 19.60 -26.73
C GLN A 54 42.64 19.56 -25.92
N VAL A 55 41.51 19.19 -26.53
CA VAL A 55 40.24 19.03 -25.82
C VAL A 55 40.30 17.88 -24.82
N ALA A 56 40.92 16.76 -25.18
CA ALA A 56 41.12 15.60 -24.32
C ALA A 56 41.89 15.96 -23.04
N SER A 57 42.92 16.82 -23.15
CA SER A 57 43.67 17.33 -21.99
C SER A 57 42.80 18.11 -21.00
N GLN A 58 41.66 18.64 -21.46
CA GLN A 58 40.72 19.43 -20.66
C GLN A 58 39.52 18.63 -20.15
N VAL A 59 39.45 17.32 -20.38
CA VAL A 59 38.28 16.48 -20.02
C VAL A 59 37.94 16.59 -18.55
N VAL A 60 38.92 16.59 -17.64
CA VAL A 60 38.67 16.72 -16.19
C VAL A 60 38.00 18.05 -15.85
N ARG A 61 38.42 19.14 -16.49
CA ARG A 61 37.82 20.48 -16.31
C ARG A 61 36.39 20.53 -16.83
N ILE A 62 36.15 19.94 -18.01
CA ILE A 62 34.83 19.87 -18.64
C ILE A 62 33.88 19.04 -17.76
N GLN A 63 34.29 17.85 -17.32
CA GLN A 63 33.48 16.98 -16.45
C GLN A 63 33.16 17.64 -15.10
N LYS A 64 34.12 18.36 -14.50
CA LYS A 64 33.88 19.11 -13.25
C LYS A 64 32.82 20.20 -13.46
N THR A 65 32.89 20.91 -14.58
CA THR A 65 31.90 21.95 -14.94
C THR A 65 30.53 21.33 -15.19
N ALA A 66 30.46 20.23 -15.93
CA ALA A 66 29.23 19.51 -16.20
C ALA A 66 28.55 19.02 -14.91
N LYS A 67 29.30 18.50 -13.94
CA LYS A 67 28.77 18.10 -12.62
C LYS A 67 28.20 19.28 -11.83
N ALA A 68 28.86 20.44 -11.89
CA ALA A 68 28.36 21.65 -11.25
C ALA A 68 27.05 22.14 -11.89
N ILE A 69 26.98 22.17 -13.22
CA ILE A 69 25.76 22.52 -13.97
C ILE A 69 24.63 21.53 -13.63
N ALA A 70 24.91 20.23 -13.62
CA ALA A 70 23.93 19.21 -13.27
C ALA A 70 23.36 19.41 -11.85
N SER A 71 24.21 19.80 -10.90
CA SER A 71 23.76 20.10 -9.52
C SER A 71 22.82 21.31 -9.49
N ILE A 72 23.16 22.38 -10.23
CA ILE A 72 22.31 23.58 -10.35
C ILE A 72 20.97 23.24 -11.00
N ASP A 73 20.97 22.43 -12.06
CA ASP A 73 19.77 22.01 -12.76
C ASP A 73 18.81 21.23 -11.84
N VAL A 74 19.35 20.25 -11.09
CA VAL A 74 18.57 19.50 -10.10
C VAL A 74 17.96 20.41 -9.03
N PHE A 75 18.76 21.29 -8.40
CA PHE A 75 18.25 22.17 -7.34
C PHE A 75 17.21 23.17 -7.86
N THR A 76 17.42 23.70 -9.08
CA THR A 76 16.47 24.62 -9.71
C THR A 76 15.16 23.91 -10.04
N SER A 77 15.23 22.68 -10.57
CA SER A 77 14.07 21.84 -10.87
C SER A 77 13.25 21.53 -9.60
N LEU A 78 13.92 21.11 -8.52
CA LEU A 78 13.25 20.85 -7.23
C LEU A 78 12.60 22.12 -6.66
N SER A 79 13.28 23.27 -6.75
CA SER A 79 12.75 24.56 -6.28
C SER A 79 11.52 25.01 -7.08
N LEU A 80 11.54 24.82 -8.40
CA LEU A 80 10.42 25.15 -9.28
C LEU A 80 9.17 24.35 -8.92
N VAL A 81 9.30 23.03 -8.76
CA VAL A 81 8.19 22.15 -8.37
C VAL A 81 7.67 22.52 -6.99
N ALA A 82 8.57 22.76 -6.03
CA ALA A 82 8.20 23.12 -4.67
C ALA A 82 7.39 24.42 -4.61
N THR A 83 7.81 25.43 -5.37
CA THR A 83 7.14 26.73 -5.41
C THR A 83 5.79 26.66 -6.10
N ARG A 84 5.70 25.94 -7.24
CA ARG A 84 4.44 25.80 -7.99
C ARG A 84 3.37 25.04 -7.22
N ASN A 85 3.77 24.02 -6.45
CA ASN A 85 2.83 23.10 -5.80
C ASN A 85 2.68 23.35 -4.28
N ASN A 86 3.23 24.46 -3.78
CA ASN A 86 3.22 24.82 -2.35
C ASN A 86 3.76 23.70 -1.46
N TYR A 87 4.96 23.19 -1.77
CA TYR A 87 5.64 22.22 -0.93
C TYR A 87 6.42 22.90 0.18
N VAL A 88 6.61 22.20 1.29
CA VAL A 88 7.29 22.72 2.48
C VAL A 88 8.62 22.02 2.71
N LYS A 89 9.57 22.73 3.32
CA LYS A 89 10.86 22.16 3.69
C LYS A 89 10.65 21.20 4.86
N PRO A 90 10.94 19.89 4.72
CA PRO A 90 10.81 18.96 5.83
C PRO A 90 11.90 19.19 6.89
N LYS A 91 11.58 18.92 8.15
CA LYS A 91 12.59 18.73 9.21
C LYS A 91 13.05 17.28 9.17
N ILE A 92 14.36 17.05 9.15
CA ILE A 92 14.94 15.70 9.19
C ILE A 92 15.35 15.38 10.63
N ASN A 93 15.08 14.16 11.09
CA ASN A 93 15.47 13.69 12.42
C ASN A 93 16.06 12.26 12.41
N GLU A 94 16.85 11.94 13.44
CA GLU A 94 17.40 10.60 13.66
C GLU A 94 16.63 9.81 14.74
N LYS A 95 15.56 10.40 15.29
CA LYS A 95 14.72 9.78 16.33
C LYS A 95 13.73 8.76 15.77
N GLY A 96 13.64 8.65 14.43
CA GLY A 96 12.75 7.74 13.73
C GLY A 96 11.29 8.19 13.71
N VAL A 97 11.00 9.46 13.97
CA VAL A 97 9.64 10.00 13.97
C VAL A 97 9.27 10.45 12.56
N ILE A 98 8.13 9.97 12.04
CA ILE A 98 7.52 10.43 10.79
C ILE A 98 6.20 11.11 11.15
N GLN A 99 6.19 12.43 11.07
CA GLN A 99 5.00 13.26 11.27
C GLN A 99 4.77 14.08 10.02
N ILE A 100 3.61 13.91 9.41
CA ILE A 100 3.19 14.62 8.20
C ILE A 100 1.83 15.21 8.51
N LYS A 101 1.69 16.52 8.33
CA LYS A 101 0.42 17.24 8.50
C LYS A 101 -0.11 17.65 7.14
N ASN A 102 -1.36 17.30 6.85
CA ASN A 102 -2.01 17.51 5.56
C ASN A 102 -1.11 17.07 4.39
N GLY A 103 -0.56 15.85 4.47
CA GLY A 103 0.19 15.23 3.39
C GLY A 103 -0.69 14.97 2.17
N ARG A 104 -0.14 15.26 1.00
CA ARG A 104 -0.77 15.07 -0.31
C ARG A 104 0.08 14.14 -1.16
N HIS A 105 -0.57 13.43 -2.10
CA HIS A 105 0.16 12.57 -3.03
C HIS A 105 0.71 13.40 -4.20
N PRO A 106 2.04 13.48 -4.40
CA PRO A 106 2.69 14.45 -5.31
C PRO A 106 2.30 14.30 -6.79
N VAL A 107 1.88 13.10 -7.19
CA VAL A 107 1.40 12.82 -8.56
C VAL A 107 -0.13 12.96 -8.68
N VAL A 108 -0.90 12.28 -7.82
CA VAL A 108 -2.36 12.27 -7.90
C VAL A 108 -2.96 13.67 -7.69
N GLU A 109 -2.35 14.52 -6.85
CA GLU A 109 -2.84 15.90 -6.67
C GLU A 109 -2.82 16.73 -7.96
N LEU A 110 -1.90 16.43 -8.88
CA LEU A 110 -1.76 17.13 -10.16
C LEU A 110 -2.63 16.52 -11.27
N MET A 111 -3.15 15.31 -11.07
CA MET A 111 -3.98 14.60 -12.04
C MET A 111 -5.46 14.91 -11.89
N LEU A 112 -5.89 15.39 -10.71
CA LEU A 112 -7.27 15.79 -10.46
C LEU A 112 -7.53 17.14 -11.14
N ARG A 113 -8.43 17.17 -12.13
CA ARG A 113 -8.75 18.39 -12.90
C ARG A 113 -9.83 19.24 -12.23
N ASP A 114 -10.82 18.61 -11.61
CA ASP A 114 -12.04 19.26 -11.11
C ASP A 114 -12.31 19.00 -9.61
N ASP A 115 -11.44 18.23 -8.94
CA ASP A 115 -11.59 17.86 -7.53
C ASP A 115 -10.34 18.26 -6.72
N LEU A 116 -10.56 18.79 -5.51
CA LEU A 116 -9.48 19.03 -4.55
C LEU A 116 -8.99 17.70 -3.96
N PHE A 117 -7.67 17.51 -3.94
CA PHE A 117 -7.07 16.37 -3.25
C PHE A 117 -7.29 16.48 -1.73
N VAL A 118 -7.81 15.42 -1.11
CA VAL A 118 -8.03 15.39 0.34
C VAL A 118 -6.72 15.06 1.06
N ALA A 119 -6.16 16.06 1.74
CA ALA A 119 -4.92 15.93 2.49
C ALA A 119 -5.10 15.13 3.80
N ASN A 120 -4.10 14.35 4.18
CA ASN A 120 -4.16 13.44 5.33
C ASN A 120 -2.94 13.55 6.24
N ASP A 121 -3.18 13.43 7.54
CA ASP A 121 -2.11 13.41 8.53
C ASP A 121 -1.53 12.00 8.65
N THR A 122 -0.25 11.90 8.97
CA THR A 122 0.43 10.63 9.25
C THR A 122 1.34 10.79 10.45
N CYS A 123 1.21 9.90 11.42
CA CYS A 123 2.09 9.83 12.58
C CYS A 123 2.59 8.39 12.74
N LEU A 124 3.90 8.21 12.57
CA LEU A 124 4.60 6.97 12.87
C LEU A 124 5.83 7.25 13.73
N ASP A 125 6.09 6.41 14.73
CA ASP A 125 7.27 6.51 15.58
C ASP A 125 7.75 5.11 16.02
N ASN A 126 8.90 5.06 16.68
CA ASN A 126 9.47 3.79 17.16
C ASN A 126 8.84 3.33 18.50
N GLY A 127 7.81 4.03 19.00
CA GLY A 127 7.17 3.84 20.30
C GLY A 127 5.69 3.50 20.18
N LYS A 128 4.81 4.48 20.47
CA LYS A 128 3.36 4.28 20.58
C LYS A 128 2.64 4.25 19.24
N ASN A 129 3.21 4.79 18.17
CA ASN A 129 2.60 4.86 16.84
C ASN A 129 3.44 4.07 15.84
N ARG A 130 3.77 2.82 16.14
CA ARG A 130 4.65 2.02 15.28
C ARG A 130 3.91 1.46 14.07
N ILE A 131 2.72 0.91 14.29
CA ILE A 131 1.89 0.30 13.25
C ILE A 131 0.55 1.00 13.21
N SER A 132 0.15 1.44 12.01
CA SER A 132 -1.19 1.92 11.73
C SER A 132 -1.94 0.86 10.93
N ILE A 133 -2.95 0.24 11.53
CA ILE A 133 -3.87 -0.67 10.83
C ILE A 133 -4.96 0.20 10.20
N ILE A 134 -5.08 0.14 8.87
CA ILE A 134 -5.95 0.98 8.08
C ILE A 134 -7.05 0.13 7.50
N THR A 135 -8.27 0.33 7.99
CA THR A 135 -9.47 -0.38 7.54
C THR A 135 -10.35 0.52 6.68
N GLY A 136 -11.23 -0.10 5.91
CA GLY A 136 -12.21 0.59 5.07
C GLY A 136 -12.39 -0.11 3.72
N PRO A 137 -13.40 0.29 2.94
CA PRO A 137 -13.70 -0.35 1.67
C PRO A 137 -12.61 -0.11 0.62
N ASN A 138 -12.62 -0.97 -0.41
CA ASN A 138 -11.72 -0.83 -1.54
C ASN A 138 -12.11 0.41 -2.37
N MET A 139 -11.12 1.04 -3.01
CA MET A 139 -11.24 2.35 -3.70
C MET A 139 -11.43 3.60 -2.81
N ALA A 140 -11.50 3.46 -1.48
CA ALA A 140 -11.71 4.61 -0.59
C ALA A 140 -10.45 5.47 -0.34
N GLY A 141 -9.29 5.07 -0.89
CA GLY A 141 -8.05 5.84 -0.85
C GLY A 141 -6.94 5.31 0.07
N LYS A 142 -7.09 4.10 0.66
CA LYS A 142 -6.08 3.46 1.54
C LYS A 142 -4.71 3.40 0.88
N SER A 143 -4.62 2.79 -0.31
CA SER A 143 -3.36 2.62 -1.04
C SER A 143 -2.75 3.96 -1.45
N THR A 144 -3.57 4.95 -1.80
CA THR A 144 -3.10 6.32 -2.10
C THR A 144 -2.48 6.97 -0.86
N TYR A 145 -3.12 6.85 0.29
CA TYR A 145 -2.61 7.35 1.58
C TYR A 145 -1.29 6.69 2.00
N MET A 146 -1.16 5.39 1.79
CA MET A 146 0.09 4.70 2.11
C MET A 146 1.23 5.08 1.15
N ARG A 147 0.95 5.11 -0.16
CA ARG A 147 1.93 5.50 -1.18
C ARG A 147 2.38 6.95 -1.02
N GLN A 148 1.49 7.89 -0.68
CA GLN A 148 1.90 9.27 -0.42
C GLN A 148 2.89 9.36 0.74
N THR A 149 2.71 8.58 1.80
CA THR A 149 3.62 8.59 2.97
C THR A 149 5.02 8.15 2.54
N ALA A 150 5.10 7.04 1.80
CA ALA A 150 6.36 6.53 1.26
C ALA A 150 7.04 7.55 0.32
N LEU A 151 6.28 8.18 -0.57
CA LEU A 151 6.80 9.19 -1.49
C LEU A 151 7.30 10.43 -0.75
N ILE A 152 6.59 10.91 0.26
CA ILE A 152 7.01 12.06 1.08
C ILE A 152 8.34 11.77 1.79
N VAL A 153 8.49 10.57 2.37
CA VAL A 153 9.74 10.14 3.02
C VAL A 153 10.88 10.08 2.01
N LEU A 154 10.65 9.49 0.84
CA LEU A 154 11.64 9.41 -0.23
C LEU A 154 12.07 10.80 -0.74
N MET A 155 11.11 11.69 -1.00
CA MET A 155 11.37 13.06 -1.44
C MET A 155 12.18 13.84 -0.40
N ALA A 156 11.85 13.69 0.88
CA ALA A 156 12.61 14.31 1.96
C ALA A 156 14.07 13.83 2.00
N GLN A 157 14.33 12.52 1.83
CA GLN A 157 15.67 11.94 1.80
C GLN A 157 16.47 12.25 0.52
N ILE A 158 15.81 12.55 -0.60
CA ILE A 158 16.45 13.10 -1.82
C ILE A 158 16.90 14.57 -1.60
N GLY A 159 16.37 15.25 -0.59
CA GLY A 159 16.64 16.66 -0.31
C GLY A 159 15.64 17.62 -0.97
N SER A 160 14.48 17.12 -1.39
CA SER A 160 13.38 17.95 -1.92
C SER A 160 12.49 18.50 -0.80
N PHE A 161 11.77 19.57 -1.12
CA PHE A 161 10.58 19.97 -0.37
C PHE A 161 9.46 18.93 -0.62
N VAL A 162 8.49 18.84 0.30
CA VAL A 162 7.47 17.78 0.30
C VAL A 162 6.03 18.33 0.27
N PRO A 163 5.08 17.58 -0.32
CA PRO A 163 3.67 17.96 -0.42
C PRO A 163 2.93 17.81 0.92
N ALA A 164 3.14 18.74 1.85
CA ALA A 164 2.50 18.78 3.16
C ALA A 164 2.40 20.22 3.66
N ASP A 165 1.66 20.46 4.75
CA ASP A 165 1.70 21.75 5.47
C ASP A 165 2.90 21.78 6.42
N GLU A 166 3.17 20.65 7.08
CA GLU A 166 4.31 20.47 7.98
C GLU A 166 4.81 19.02 7.87
N ALA A 167 6.13 18.83 7.87
CA ALA A 167 6.72 17.49 7.84
C ALA A 167 7.96 17.40 8.74
N ASN A 168 8.02 16.36 9.57
CA ASN A 168 9.17 15.95 10.35
C ASN A 168 9.44 14.46 10.08
N ILE A 169 10.51 14.18 9.34
CA ILE A 169 10.78 12.87 8.73
C ILE A 169 12.03 12.27 9.35
N GLY A 170 11.87 11.09 9.96
CA GLY A 170 12.95 10.24 10.43
C GLY A 170 13.65 9.59 9.25
N ILE A 171 14.99 9.53 9.27
CA ILE A 171 15.75 8.84 8.22
C ILE A 171 15.40 7.34 8.24
N CYS A 172 14.91 6.85 7.10
CA CYS A 172 14.66 5.44 6.86
C CYS A 172 15.82 4.83 6.06
N ASP A 173 16.24 3.62 6.44
CA ASP A 173 17.26 2.87 5.71
C ASP A 173 16.70 2.24 4.43
N ARG A 174 15.46 1.74 4.48
CA ARG A 174 14.73 1.13 3.37
C ARG A 174 13.24 1.40 3.48
N ILE A 175 12.59 1.50 2.32
CA ILE A 175 11.13 1.53 2.19
C ILE A 175 10.73 0.21 1.52
N PHE A 176 9.97 -0.61 2.24
CA PHE A 176 9.42 -1.86 1.74
C PHE A 176 7.95 -1.68 1.38
N THR A 177 7.56 -2.18 0.22
CA THR A 177 6.18 -2.09 -0.25
C THR A 177 5.70 -3.45 -0.70
N ARG A 178 4.61 -3.91 -0.10
CA ARG A 178 3.71 -4.92 -0.67
C ARG A 178 2.43 -4.19 -1.02
N VAL A 179 2.32 -3.73 -2.26
CA VAL A 179 1.09 -3.11 -2.77
C VAL A 179 0.74 -3.88 -4.03
N GLY A 180 -0.42 -4.53 -4.02
CA GLY A 180 -0.82 -5.61 -4.93
C GLY A 180 -0.24 -5.55 -6.35
N ALA A 181 0.22 -6.69 -6.83
CA ALA A 181 0.67 -6.87 -8.20
C ALA A 181 -0.54 -6.85 -9.15
N SER A 182 -0.41 -6.14 -10.27
CA SER A 182 -1.14 -6.53 -11.49
C SER A 182 -0.68 -7.94 -11.87
N ASP A 183 -1.62 -8.87 -12.00
CA ASP A 183 -1.38 -10.29 -12.21
C ASP A 183 -0.27 -10.56 -13.25
N ASP A 184 0.84 -11.12 -12.80
CA ASP A 184 1.86 -11.68 -13.70
C ASP A 184 1.58 -13.17 -13.91
N LEU A 185 0.55 -13.43 -14.73
CA LEU A 185 0.15 -14.79 -15.14
C LEU A 185 1.26 -15.51 -15.92
N ALA A 186 2.31 -14.81 -16.37
CA ALA A 186 3.35 -15.38 -17.22
C ALA A 186 4.41 -16.19 -16.44
N SER A 187 4.49 -16.03 -15.12
CA SER A 187 5.55 -16.64 -14.28
C SER A 187 5.27 -18.07 -13.82
N GLY A 188 4.06 -18.59 -14.01
CA GLY A 188 3.68 -19.94 -13.55
C GLY A 188 3.64 -20.14 -12.03
N GLN A 189 3.79 -19.07 -11.24
CA GLN A 189 3.65 -19.09 -9.78
C GLN A 189 2.24 -18.65 -9.37
N SER A 190 1.70 -19.21 -8.27
CA SER A 190 0.43 -18.73 -7.74
C SER A 190 0.59 -17.31 -7.19
N THR A 191 -0.42 -16.47 -7.38
CA THR A 191 -0.45 -15.09 -6.87
C THR A 191 -0.18 -15.02 -5.37
N PHE A 192 -0.70 -16.00 -4.63
CA PHE A 192 -0.46 -16.15 -3.20
C PHE A 192 1.01 -16.51 -2.88
N MET A 193 1.67 -17.36 -3.67
CA MET A 193 3.07 -17.70 -3.43
C MET A 193 4.01 -16.51 -3.69
N VAL A 194 3.71 -15.71 -4.72
CA VAL A 194 4.45 -14.46 -4.99
C VAL A 194 4.26 -13.49 -3.82
N GLU A 195 3.02 -13.32 -3.36
CA GLU A 195 2.71 -12.51 -2.19
C GLU A 195 3.49 -12.93 -0.95
N MET A 196 3.51 -14.23 -0.63
CA MET A 196 4.24 -14.75 0.54
C MET A 196 5.76 -14.61 0.37
N THR A 197 6.28 -14.71 -0.85
CA THR A 197 7.71 -14.50 -1.12
C THR A 197 8.09 -13.04 -0.91
N GLU A 198 7.24 -12.10 -1.31
CA GLU A 198 7.43 -10.67 -1.05
C GLU A 198 7.38 -10.37 0.45
N VAL A 199 6.39 -10.88 1.18
CA VAL A 199 6.31 -10.74 2.65
C VAL A 199 7.55 -11.34 3.32
N ALA A 200 7.99 -12.54 2.91
CA ALA A 200 9.20 -13.16 3.45
C ALA A 200 10.46 -12.32 3.18
N ASN A 201 10.59 -11.74 1.99
CA ASN A 201 11.71 -10.86 1.64
C ASN A 201 11.71 -9.59 2.49
N ILE A 202 10.53 -9.01 2.72
CA ILE A 202 10.35 -7.85 3.59
C ILE A 202 10.79 -8.19 5.02
N LEU A 203 10.25 -9.25 5.61
CA LEU A 203 10.54 -9.62 7.01
C LEU A 203 12.01 -9.98 7.24
N ARG A 204 12.70 -10.55 6.24
CA ARG A 204 14.13 -10.92 6.34
C ARG A 204 15.08 -9.73 6.26
N ASN A 205 14.71 -8.67 5.54
CA ASN A 205 15.62 -7.58 5.19
C ASN A 205 15.26 -6.23 5.83
N ALA A 206 14.05 -6.12 6.39
CA ALA A 206 13.64 -4.94 7.14
C ALA A 206 14.42 -4.82 8.45
N THR A 207 14.67 -3.59 8.86
CA THR A 207 15.24 -3.26 10.16
C THR A 207 14.28 -2.36 10.93
N LYS A 208 14.55 -2.12 12.22
CA LYS A 208 13.81 -1.14 13.04
C LYS A 208 13.74 0.27 12.43
N ASN A 209 14.68 0.61 11.54
CA ASN A 209 14.74 1.91 10.88
C ASN A 209 13.97 1.95 9.56
N SER A 210 13.44 0.81 9.10
CA SER A 210 12.72 0.72 7.84
C SER A 210 11.29 1.24 7.96
N LEU A 211 10.73 1.66 6.82
CA LEU A 211 9.30 1.95 6.65
C LEU A 211 8.67 0.82 5.82
N LEU A 212 7.60 0.24 6.34
CA LEU A 212 6.86 -0.83 5.69
C LEU A 212 5.49 -0.33 5.26
N ILE A 213 5.12 -0.65 4.02
CA ILE A 213 3.80 -0.40 3.45
C ILE A 213 3.24 -1.74 3.01
N LEU A 214 2.22 -2.23 3.70
CA LEU A 214 1.62 -3.54 3.47
C LEU A 214 0.14 -3.35 3.11
N ASP A 215 -0.28 -3.86 1.96
CA ASP A 215 -1.65 -3.76 1.45
C ASP A 215 -2.22 -5.16 1.21
N GLU A 216 -3.31 -5.49 1.91
CA GLU A 216 -4.11 -6.71 1.74
C GLU A 216 -3.33 -8.04 1.79
N ILE A 217 -2.47 -8.23 2.80
CA ILE A 217 -1.82 -9.54 3.04
C ILE A 217 -2.87 -10.60 3.39
N GLY A 218 -2.73 -11.81 2.85
CA GLY A 218 -3.54 -12.98 3.14
C GLY A 218 -4.74 -13.16 2.21
N ARG A 219 -4.94 -12.27 1.23
CA ARG A 219 -6.17 -12.27 0.41
C ARG A 219 -6.28 -13.44 -0.58
N GLY A 220 -5.16 -14.03 -1.00
CA GLY A 220 -5.11 -15.11 -1.98
C GLY A 220 -5.38 -16.52 -1.43
N THR A 221 -5.77 -16.68 -0.17
CA THR A 221 -5.98 -17.98 0.49
C THR A 221 -7.30 -18.02 1.28
N SER A 222 -7.56 -19.10 2.03
CA SER A 222 -8.72 -19.20 2.92
C SER A 222 -8.78 -18.01 3.90
N THR A 223 -9.98 -17.58 4.26
CA THR A 223 -10.17 -16.40 5.13
C THR A 223 -9.46 -16.54 6.47
N PHE A 224 -9.56 -17.72 7.09
CA PHE A 224 -8.91 -18.02 8.37
C PHE A 224 -7.38 -18.10 8.26
N ASP A 225 -6.85 -18.75 7.22
CA ASP A 225 -5.39 -18.81 7.02
C ASP A 225 -4.82 -17.43 6.71
N GLY A 226 -5.51 -16.66 5.87
CA GLY A 226 -5.12 -15.30 5.49
C GLY A 226 -5.08 -14.36 6.69
N LEU A 227 -6.13 -14.40 7.52
CA LEU A 227 -6.19 -13.66 8.78
C LEU A 227 -5.07 -14.08 9.74
N ALA A 228 -4.87 -15.38 9.94
CA ALA A 228 -3.85 -15.89 10.86
C ALA A 228 -2.43 -15.47 10.43
N ILE A 229 -2.13 -15.53 9.13
CA ILE A 229 -0.86 -15.06 8.57
C ILE A 229 -0.71 -13.57 8.77
N ALA A 230 -1.72 -12.77 8.41
CA ALA A 230 -1.67 -11.31 8.55
C ALA A 230 -1.46 -10.90 10.02
N TRP A 231 -2.15 -11.56 10.95
CA TRP A 231 -2.01 -11.36 12.39
C TRP A 231 -0.57 -11.65 12.85
N ALA A 232 -0.04 -12.82 12.51
CA ALA A 232 1.32 -13.22 12.88
C ALA A 232 2.39 -12.27 12.29
N VAL A 233 2.16 -11.76 11.08
CA VAL A 233 3.04 -10.76 10.45
C VAL A 233 3.03 -9.45 11.24
N VAL A 234 1.85 -8.96 11.66
CA VAL A 234 1.75 -7.75 12.48
C VAL A 234 2.44 -7.94 13.83
N GLU A 235 2.25 -9.07 14.50
CA GLU A 235 2.95 -9.41 15.75
C GLU A 235 4.47 -9.40 15.58
N TYR A 236 4.97 -10.04 14.53
CA TYR A 236 6.40 -10.11 14.22
C TYR A 236 7.00 -8.72 14.00
N ILE A 237 6.33 -7.88 13.20
CA ILE A 237 6.79 -6.53 12.88
C ILE A 237 6.72 -5.60 14.11
N CYS A 238 5.66 -5.73 14.91
CA CYS A 238 5.44 -4.88 16.07
C CYS A 238 6.47 -5.14 17.16
N ASN A 239 6.93 -6.37 17.32
CA ASN A 239 7.85 -6.76 18.38
C ASN A 239 9.22 -6.06 18.24
N THR A 240 9.52 -5.15 19.17
CA THR A 240 10.78 -4.36 19.18
C THR A 240 12.03 -5.17 19.42
N LYS A 241 11.91 -6.39 19.98
CA LYS A 241 13.04 -7.30 20.18
C LYS A 241 13.39 -8.07 18.90
N VAL A 242 12.47 -8.12 17.94
CA VAL A 242 12.62 -8.86 16.69
C VAL A 242 12.85 -7.89 15.54
N LEU A 243 11.86 -7.03 15.24
CA LEU A 243 11.93 -6.10 14.12
C LEU A 243 11.65 -4.66 14.56
N GLY A 244 10.45 -4.38 15.10
CA GLY A 244 10.11 -3.07 15.65
C GLY A 244 10.06 -1.94 14.63
N ALA A 245 9.64 -2.23 13.40
CA ALA A 245 9.70 -1.30 12.28
C ALA A 245 8.38 -0.55 12.05
N LYS A 246 8.47 0.67 11.50
CA LYS A 246 7.30 1.55 11.27
C LYS A 246 6.50 1.04 10.10
N THR A 247 5.19 0.90 10.27
CA THR A 247 4.35 0.18 9.30
C THR A 247 3.01 0.85 9.08
N LEU A 248 2.62 1.02 7.82
CA LEU A 248 1.24 1.23 7.40
C LEU A 248 0.72 -0.10 6.86
N PHE A 249 -0.34 -0.61 7.46
CA PHE A 249 -0.95 -1.90 7.10
C PHE A 249 -2.40 -1.66 6.70
N ALA A 250 -2.71 -1.71 5.41
CA ALA A 250 -4.10 -1.71 4.95
C ALA A 250 -4.65 -3.13 4.90
N THR A 251 -5.85 -3.32 5.45
CA THR A 251 -6.49 -4.64 5.54
C THR A 251 -7.99 -4.56 5.30
N HIS A 252 -8.54 -5.70 4.89
CA HIS A 252 -9.99 -5.95 4.86
C HIS A 252 -10.45 -6.81 6.06
N TYR A 253 -9.51 -7.38 6.83
CA TYR A 253 -9.80 -8.12 8.05
C TYR A 253 -10.09 -7.14 9.20
N HIS A 254 -11.34 -7.07 9.62
CA HIS A 254 -11.76 -6.23 10.75
C HIS A 254 -11.24 -6.79 12.08
N GLU A 255 -11.03 -8.10 12.16
CA GLU A 255 -10.50 -8.82 13.32
C GLU A 255 -9.11 -8.32 13.72
N LEU A 256 -8.31 -7.83 12.77
CA LEU A 256 -7.00 -7.23 13.08
C LEU A 256 -7.10 -5.94 13.88
N THR A 257 -8.28 -5.30 13.95
CA THR A 257 -8.45 -4.10 14.80
C THR A 257 -8.37 -4.42 16.29
N GLU A 258 -8.61 -5.66 16.70
CA GLU A 258 -8.47 -6.13 18.09
C GLU A 258 -7.01 -6.13 18.59
N LEU A 259 -6.04 -5.97 17.67
CA LEU A 259 -4.63 -5.82 18.00
C LEU A 259 -4.31 -4.49 18.70
N GLU A 260 -5.12 -3.44 18.48
CA GLU A 260 -5.01 -2.20 19.25
C GLU A 260 -5.41 -2.47 20.71
N GLY A 261 -4.55 -2.11 21.66
CA GLY A 261 -4.72 -2.42 23.08
C GLY A 261 -4.07 -3.74 23.51
N THR A 262 -3.98 -4.73 22.61
CA THR A 262 -3.26 -5.99 22.85
C THR A 262 -1.76 -5.84 22.60
N LEU A 263 -1.39 -5.21 21.47
CA LEU A 263 0.00 -4.99 21.08
C LEU A 263 0.42 -3.53 21.26
N SER A 264 1.53 -3.30 21.97
CA SER A 264 2.05 -1.95 22.19
C SER A 264 2.63 -1.34 20.90
N GLY A 265 2.04 -0.23 20.48
CA GLY A 265 2.47 0.50 19.28
C GLY A 265 1.55 0.31 18.07
N VAL A 266 0.50 -0.50 18.18
CA VAL A 266 -0.53 -0.67 17.15
C VAL A 266 -1.66 0.32 17.40
N ASN A 267 -2.08 1.05 16.36
CA ASN A 267 -3.23 1.95 16.40
C ASN A 267 -4.13 1.71 15.20
N ASN A 268 -5.44 1.80 15.40
CA ASN A 268 -6.40 1.66 14.32
C ASN A 268 -6.72 3.01 13.67
N TYR A 269 -6.87 2.96 12.36
CA TYR A 269 -7.35 4.04 11.53
C TYR A 269 -8.38 3.50 10.52
N CYS A 270 -9.33 4.33 10.17
CA CYS A 270 -10.32 4.02 9.14
C CYS A 270 -10.53 5.22 8.22
N ILE A 271 -11.12 4.96 7.06
CA ILE A 271 -11.53 6.03 6.16
C ILE A 271 -12.89 6.56 6.60
N ALA A 272 -12.99 7.88 6.74
CA ALA A 272 -14.25 8.53 7.06
C ALA A 272 -15.27 8.34 5.92
N VAL A 273 -16.41 7.77 6.28
CA VAL A 273 -17.56 7.56 5.40
C VAL A 273 -18.70 8.46 5.88
N LYS A 274 -19.37 9.16 4.95
CA LYS A 274 -20.59 9.90 5.24
C LYS A 274 -21.79 9.16 4.65
N GLU A 275 -22.69 8.69 5.49
CA GLU A 275 -23.95 8.07 5.09
C GLU A 275 -24.98 9.17 4.74
N GLN A 276 -25.69 9.00 3.62
CA GLN A 276 -26.85 9.79 3.21
C GLN A 276 -28.00 8.84 2.87
N GLY A 277 -28.78 8.46 3.88
CA GLY A 277 -29.82 7.43 3.72
C GLY A 277 -29.20 6.07 3.35
N ASP A 278 -29.57 5.53 2.20
CA ASP A 278 -29.02 4.28 1.67
C ASP A 278 -27.75 4.46 0.81
N ASP A 279 -27.29 5.70 0.61
CA ASP A 279 -26.08 6.00 -0.17
C ASP A 279 -24.91 6.38 0.75
N ILE A 280 -23.69 6.14 0.29
CA ILE A 280 -22.47 6.48 1.04
C ILE A 280 -21.54 7.34 0.19
N VAL A 281 -20.84 8.27 0.85
CA VAL A 281 -19.80 9.11 0.23
C VAL A 281 -18.50 8.91 0.98
N PHE A 282 -17.45 8.51 0.25
CA PHE A 282 -16.10 8.38 0.81
C PHE A 282 -15.43 9.75 0.88
N LEU A 283 -15.16 10.21 2.11
CA LEU A 283 -14.52 11.51 2.32
C LEU A 283 -13.01 11.47 2.05
N ARG A 284 -12.44 10.27 1.83
CA ARG A 284 -10.99 10.04 1.59
C ARG A 284 -10.08 10.60 2.71
N LYS A 285 -10.66 10.89 3.88
CA LYS A 285 -9.97 11.35 5.09
C LYS A 285 -9.72 10.15 6.01
N ILE A 286 -8.47 9.96 6.43
CA ILE A 286 -8.07 8.98 7.43
C ILE A 286 -8.37 9.55 8.82
N VAL A 287 -9.11 8.79 9.62
CA VAL A 287 -9.48 9.13 11.01
C VAL A 287 -9.06 8.00 11.94
N LYS A 288 -8.76 8.34 13.20
CA LYS A 288 -8.37 7.34 14.20
C LYS A 288 -9.60 6.53 14.64
N GLY A 289 -9.42 5.22 14.80
CA GLY A 289 -10.45 4.26 15.18
C GLY A 289 -10.55 3.08 14.22
N GLY A 290 -11.22 2.01 14.67
CA GLY A 290 -11.63 0.90 13.80
C GLY A 290 -12.80 1.30 12.90
N ALA A 291 -13.06 0.50 11.86
CA ALA A 291 -14.30 0.61 11.09
C ALA A 291 -15.38 -0.25 11.76
N ASP A 292 -16.44 0.39 12.27
CA ASP A 292 -17.55 -0.28 12.97
C ASP A 292 -18.47 -1.09 12.04
N LYS A 293 -18.39 -0.87 10.72
CA LYS A 293 -19.25 -1.52 9.71
C LYS A 293 -18.48 -1.83 8.43
N SER A 294 -18.82 -2.95 7.80
CA SER A 294 -18.43 -3.24 6.42
C SER A 294 -19.41 -2.58 5.45
N TYR A 295 -18.87 -1.85 4.47
CA TYR A 295 -19.66 -1.13 3.46
C TYR A 295 -19.72 -1.86 2.12
N GLY A 296 -19.45 -3.18 2.09
CA GLY A 296 -19.35 -3.95 0.85
C GLY A 296 -20.62 -3.90 0.00
N ILE A 297 -21.81 -4.01 0.62
CA ILE A 297 -23.09 -3.97 -0.09
C ILE A 297 -23.36 -2.56 -0.65
N GLN A 298 -23.05 -1.52 0.11
CA GLN A 298 -23.22 -0.13 -0.31
C GLN A 298 -22.26 0.22 -1.47
N VAL A 299 -21.05 -0.32 -1.47
CA VAL A 299 -20.10 -0.21 -2.60
C VAL A 299 -20.65 -0.94 -3.84
N ALA A 300 -21.25 -2.12 -3.67
CA ALA A 300 -21.89 -2.83 -4.78
C ALA A 300 -23.07 -2.03 -5.38
N LYS A 301 -23.86 -1.36 -4.54
CA LYS A 301 -24.93 -0.45 -4.98
C LYS A 301 -24.37 0.73 -5.78
N LEU A 302 -23.30 1.36 -5.29
CA LEU A 302 -22.60 2.44 -6.01
C LEU A 302 -22.03 1.98 -7.36
N ALA A 303 -21.61 0.71 -7.48
CA ALA A 303 -21.16 0.12 -8.72
C ALA A 303 -22.29 -0.19 -9.72
N GLY A 304 -23.56 0.03 -9.35
CA GLY A 304 -24.71 -0.20 -10.19
C GLY A 304 -25.23 -1.64 -10.17
N VAL A 305 -24.92 -2.43 -9.14
CA VAL A 305 -25.52 -3.76 -8.97
C VAL A 305 -27.04 -3.61 -8.76
N PRO A 306 -27.88 -4.41 -9.46
CA PRO A 306 -29.34 -4.24 -9.41
C PRO A 306 -29.95 -4.34 -8.00
N ASP A 307 -30.94 -3.50 -7.71
CA ASP A 307 -31.61 -3.43 -6.41
C ASP A 307 -32.14 -4.76 -5.86
N PRO A 308 -32.69 -5.69 -6.69
CA PRO A 308 -33.10 -7.01 -6.18
C PRO A 308 -31.92 -7.82 -5.61
N VAL A 309 -30.73 -7.71 -6.21
CA VAL A 309 -29.52 -8.39 -5.75
C VAL A 309 -29.01 -7.74 -4.46
N ILE A 310 -29.01 -6.41 -4.39
CA ILE A 310 -28.64 -5.67 -3.18
C ILE A 310 -29.55 -6.04 -2.01
N ARG A 311 -30.86 -6.12 -2.23
CA ARG A 311 -31.83 -6.51 -1.20
C ARG A 311 -31.56 -7.92 -0.70
N ARG A 312 -31.36 -8.89 -1.60
CA ARG A 312 -31.04 -10.27 -1.22
C ARG A 312 -29.70 -10.36 -0.47
N ALA A 313 -28.70 -9.58 -0.87
CA ALA A 313 -27.42 -9.54 -0.18
C ALA A 313 -27.56 -8.98 1.25
N LYS A 314 -28.41 -7.96 1.46
CA LYS A 314 -28.72 -7.44 2.81
C LYS A 314 -29.35 -8.52 3.70
N GLU A 315 -30.36 -9.23 3.19
CA GLU A 315 -31.00 -10.36 3.89
C GLU A 315 -29.98 -11.44 4.28
N LEU A 316 -29.14 -11.87 3.33
CA LEU A 316 -28.14 -12.91 3.56
C LEU A 316 -27.09 -12.50 4.60
N VAL A 317 -26.68 -11.24 4.64
CA VAL A 317 -25.72 -10.77 5.66
C VAL A 317 -26.34 -10.79 7.06
N GLU A 318 -27.63 -10.46 7.20
CA GLU A 318 -28.34 -10.58 8.47
C GLU A 318 -28.52 -12.04 8.90
N GLU A 319 -28.86 -12.93 7.95
CA GLU A 319 -28.92 -14.38 8.18
C GLU A 319 -27.56 -14.94 8.62
N LEU A 320 -26.46 -14.55 7.97
CA LEU A 320 -25.11 -15.01 8.30
C LEU A 320 -24.60 -14.44 9.63
N ALA A 321 -24.84 -13.14 9.90
CA ALA A 321 -24.46 -12.52 11.17
C ALA A 321 -25.21 -13.16 12.34
N SER A 322 -26.50 -13.46 12.18
CA SER A 322 -27.26 -14.17 13.21
C SER A 322 -26.78 -15.61 13.39
N ALA A 323 -26.42 -16.32 12.31
CA ALA A 323 -25.84 -17.66 12.37
C ALA A 323 -24.47 -17.70 13.07
N ASP A 324 -23.58 -16.75 12.80
CA ASP A 324 -22.26 -16.63 13.46
C ASP A 324 -22.39 -16.29 14.95
N ILE A 325 -23.34 -15.43 15.32
CA ILE A 325 -23.65 -15.15 16.74
C ILE A 325 -24.17 -16.42 17.41
N THR A 326 -25.02 -17.19 16.73
CA THR A 326 -25.58 -18.44 17.25
C THR A 326 -24.51 -19.54 17.37
N ALA A 327 -23.56 -19.59 16.43
CA ALA A 327 -22.42 -20.51 16.46
C ALA A 327 -21.44 -20.15 17.59
N ARG A 328 -21.08 -18.86 17.75
CA ARG A 328 -20.28 -18.39 18.89
C ARG A 328 -20.97 -18.61 20.22
N ALA A 329 -22.29 -18.42 20.30
CA ALA A 329 -23.06 -18.71 21.51
C ALA A 329 -23.03 -20.21 21.86
N LYS A 330 -23.08 -21.11 20.86
CA LYS A 330 -22.91 -22.55 21.05
C LYS A 330 -21.50 -22.94 21.47
N GLU A 331 -20.45 -22.38 20.87
CA GLU A 331 -19.06 -22.66 21.27
C GLU A 331 -18.77 -22.22 22.71
N ILE A 332 -19.32 -21.07 23.13
CA ILE A 332 -19.21 -20.59 24.52
C ILE A 332 -20.04 -21.48 25.46
N ALA A 333 -21.19 -22.00 25.03
CA ALA A 333 -21.98 -22.96 25.81
C ALA A 333 -21.28 -24.33 25.93
N GLU A 334 -20.61 -24.79 24.88
CA GLU A 334 -19.88 -26.06 24.84
C GLU A 334 -18.56 -26.01 25.63
N MET A 335 -17.82 -24.89 25.63
CA MET A 335 -16.67 -24.69 26.52
C MET A 335 -17.05 -24.71 28.01
N ASN A 336 -18.30 -24.39 28.35
CA ASN A 336 -18.82 -24.42 29.72
C ASN A 336 -19.49 -25.76 30.09
N ALA A 337 -19.53 -26.75 29.18
CA ALA A 337 -20.26 -28.01 29.34
C ALA A 337 -19.37 -29.28 29.34
N ALA A 338 -18.11 -29.19 29.78
CA ALA A 338 -17.25 -30.37 29.99
C ALA A 338 -17.25 -30.81 31.47
N PRO A 339 -17.76 -32.01 31.83
CA PRO A 339 -17.67 -32.52 33.20
C PRO A 339 -16.49 -33.49 33.38
N GLY A 340 -15.68 -33.23 34.42
CA GLY A 340 -15.10 -34.29 35.28
C GLY A 340 -13.59 -34.55 35.17
N GLY A 341 -12.84 -34.23 36.23
CA GLY A 341 -11.48 -34.74 36.37
C GLY A 341 -10.60 -34.29 37.54
N HIS A 342 -11.08 -33.85 38.71
CA HIS A 342 -10.19 -33.71 39.88
C HIS A 342 -10.84 -34.05 41.24
N LYS A 343 -10.07 -34.80 42.05
CA LYS A 343 -10.38 -35.31 43.40
C LYS A 343 -10.48 -34.19 44.45
N PRO A 344 -11.23 -34.38 45.56
CA PRO A 344 -11.46 -33.36 46.58
C PRO A 344 -10.47 -33.44 47.75
N VAL A 345 -9.95 -32.30 48.21
CA VAL A 345 -9.46 -32.06 49.58
C VAL A 345 -9.59 -30.54 49.90
N PRO A 346 -9.61 -30.09 51.17
CA PRO A 346 -10.73 -29.36 51.77
C PRO A 346 -10.46 -27.86 52.01
N LYS A 347 -11.54 -27.11 52.28
CA LYS A 347 -11.56 -25.68 52.67
C LYS A 347 -10.72 -25.39 53.92
N PRO A 348 -10.23 -24.15 54.10
CA PRO A 348 -10.99 -23.22 54.95
C PRO A 348 -10.99 -21.73 54.54
N ASP A 349 -12.09 -21.09 54.97
CA ASP A 349 -12.33 -19.72 55.44
C ASP A 349 -12.35 -18.48 54.51
N ASP A 350 -13.45 -17.76 54.69
CA ASP A 350 -13.95 -16.52 54.10
C ASP A 350 -13.00 -15.33 54.28
N VAL A 351 -12.89 -14.44 53.26
CA VAL A 351 -13.27 -13.02 53.39
C VAL A 351 -13.58 -12.43 52.00
N GLU A 352 -14.69 -11.70 51.95
CA GLU A 352 -15.27 -10.95 50.85
C GLU A 352 -14.34 -9.91 50.20
N LEU A 353 -14.41 -9.79 48.86
CA LEU A 353 -14.43 -8.47 48.21
C LEU A 353 -15.18 -8.54 46.88
N ALA A 354 -16.41 -8.05 46.91
CA ALA A 354 -17.29 -7.92 45.77
C ALA A 354 -16.78 -6.85 44.78
N GLN A 355 -16.60 -7.23 43.52
CA GLN A 355 -16.61 -6.31 42.38
C GLN A 355 -17.74 -6.70 41.43
N LEU A 356 -18.83 -5.94 41.57
CA LEU A 356 -19.95 -5.69 40.64
C LEU A 356 -19.84 -6.37 39.27
N THR A 357 -20.46 -7.53 39.12
CA THR A 357 -20.88 -8.08 37.83
C THR A 357 -22.17 -7.41 37.39
N LEU A 358 -22.06 -6.53 36.39
CA LEU A 358 -23.10 -5.68 35.81
C LEU A 358 -23.89 -6.37 34.68
N PHE A 359 -24.09 -7.68 34.78
CA PHE A 359 -24.89 -8.47 33.82
C PHE A 359 -25.68 -9.56 34.54
N ASP A 360 -26.72 -9.14 35.26
CA ASP A 360 -27.79 -10.04 35.70
C ASP A 360 -29.06 -9.70 34.90
N THR A 361 -28.98 -9.98 33.60
CA THR A 361 -30.15 -9.99 32.70
C THR A 361 -30.42 -11.43 32.33
N VAL A 362 -31.54 -11.95 32.81
CA VAL A 362 -32.13 -13.26 32.49
C VAL A 362 -31.84 -13.60 31.02
N ARG A 363 -31.08 -14.67 30.77
CA ARG A 363 -30.73 -15.12 29.42
C ARG A 363 -31.91 -15.89 28.83
N GLU A 364 -32.07 -15.86 27.51
CA GLU A 364 -33.11 -16.67 26.82
C GLU A 364 -32.96 -18.16 27.15
N ASP A 365 -31.73 -18.59 27.39
CA ASP A 365 -31.38 -19.94 27.84
C ASP A 365 -32.09 -20.35 29.14
N ASP A 366 -32.34 -19.42 30.06
CA ASP A 366 -32.98 -19.73 31.35
C ASP A 366 -34.46 -20.10 31.14
N ILE A 367 -35.16 -19.42 30.23
CA ILE A 367 -36.57 -19.68 29.92
C ILE A 367 -36.70 -20.96 29.07
N ILE A 368 -35.80 -21.15 28.11
CA ILE A 368 -35.78 -22.36 27.27
C ILE A 368 -35.52 -23.60 28.12
N LYS A 369 -34.59 -23.50 29.08
CA LYS A 369 -34.32 -24.56 30.05
C LYS A 369 -35.51 -24.81 30.98
N GLU A 370 -36.15 -23.75 31.48
CA GLU A 370 -37.34 -23.85 32.32
C GLU A 370 -38.48 -24.56 31.60
N ILE A 371 -38.71 -24.30 30.29
CA ILE A 371 -39.71 -25.02 29.48
C ILE A 371 -39.30 -26.48 29.26
N GLY A 372 -38.01 -26.75 29.00
CA GLY A 372 -37.50 -28.10 28.79
C GLY A 372 -37.62 -29.02 30.01
N GLU A 373 -37.56 -28.44 31.22
CA GLU A 373 -37.66 -29.15 32.50
C GLU A 373 -39.12 -29.28 32.99
N MET A 374 -40.12 -28.74 32.28
CA MET A 374 -41.52 -28.83 32.68
C MET A 374 -42.15 -30.20 32.39
N GLU A 375 -42.67 -30.85 33.42
CA GLU A 375 -43.48 -32.07 33.30
C GLU A 375 -44.95 -31.75 33.04
N LEU A 376 -45.29 -31.47 31.78
CA LEU A 376 -46.67 -31.13 31.38
C LEU A 376 -47.72 -32.20 31.73
N GLY A 377 -47.30 -33.47 31.90
CA GLY A 377 -48.19 -34.58 32.25
C GLY A 377 -48.69 -34.58 33.69
N THR A 378 -48.04 -33.84 34.60
CA THR A 378 -48.40 -33.78 36.03
C THR A 378 -49.01 -32.44 36.44
N MET A 379 -49.03 -31.47 35.52
CA MET A 379 -49.59 -30.15 35.78
C MET A 379 -51.10 -30.13 35.58
N THR A 380 -51.81 -29.41 36.45
CA THR A 380 -53.21 -29.09 36.18
C THR A 380 -53.31 -28.05 35.06
N PRO A 381 -54.41 -28.02 34.28
CA PRO A 381 -54.56 -27.05 33.20
C PRO A 381 -54.41 -25.59 33.65
N ILE A 382 -54.77 -25.27 34.90
CA ILE A 382 -54.65 -23.92 35.44
C ILE A 382 -53.20 -23.57 35.80
N ASP A 383 -52.40 -24.54 36.27
CA ASP A 383 -50.98 -24.35 36.56
C ASP A 383 -50.17 -24.16 35.28
N ALA A 384 -50.51 -24.90 34.22
CA ALA A 384 -49.89 -24.71 32.91
C ALA A 384 -50.15 -23.30 32.35
N LEU A 385 -51.39 -22.81 32.45
CA LEU A 385 -51.77 -21.47 32.02
C LEU A 385 -51.08 -20.37 32.85
N ASN A 386 -51.01 -20.54 34.17
CA ASN A 386 -50.32 -19.59 35.06
C ASN A 386 -48.81 -19.54 34.77
N THR A 387 -48.20 -20.69 34.48
CA THR A 387 -46.78 -20.78 34.15
C THR A 387 -46.47 -20.13 32.80
N LEU A 388 -47.30 -20.38 31.79
CA LEU A 388 -47.22 -19.69 30.49
C LEU A 388 -47.39 -18.17 30.62
N TYR A 389 -48.33 -17.72 31.45
CA TYR A 389 -48.53 -16.30 31.72
C TYR A 389 -47.31 -15.65 32.38
N ARG A 390 -46.67 -16.34 33.35
CA ARG A 390 -45.44 -15.89 34.00
C ARG A 390 -44.28 -15.76 33.01
N LEU A 391 -44.09 -16.75 32.14
CA LEU A 391 -43.06 -16.72 31.10
C LEU A 391 -43.30 -15.60 30.08
N GLN A 392 -44.55 -15.43 29.63
CA GLN A 392 -44.93 -14.37 28.70
C GLN A 392 -44.71 -12.97 29.30
N THR A 393 -45.00 -12.80 30.59
CA THR A 393 -44.79 -11.53 31.30
C THR A 393 -43.31 -11.19 31.43
N ARG A 394 -42.46 -12.19 31.72
CA ARG A 394 -40.99 -12.02 31.74
C ARG A 394 -40.44 -11.61 30.37
N LEU A 395 -40.98 -12.16 29.28
CA LEU A 395 -40.62 -11.78 27.92
C LEU A 395 -41.08 -10.36 27.55
N LYS A 396 -42.30 -9.95 27.93
CA LYS A 396 -42.84 -8.61 27.63
C LYS A 396 -42.13 -7.49 28.39
N ASN A 397 -41.80 -7.69 29.67
CA ASN A 397 -41.09 -6.70 30.47
C ASN A 397 -39.66 -6.39 29.96
N ARG A 398 -39.14 -7.17 29.00
CA ARG A 398 -37.88 -6.91 28.31
C ARG A 398 -38.01 -5.93 27.14
N TRP A 399 -39.17 -5.88 26.48
CA TRP A 399 -39.39 -5.03 25.29
C TRP A 399 -39.90 -3.63 25.62
N ASP A 400 -40.64 -3.47 26.72
CA ASP A 400 -41.20 -2.17 27.16
C ASP A 400 -40.19 -1.32 27.97
N GLY A 401 -38.93 -1.78 28.09
CA GLY A 401 -37.84 -1.09 28.79
C GLY A 401 -36.77 -0.48 27.87
N LYS A 402 -37.07 -0.21 26.59
CA LYS A 402 -36.19 0.52 25.67
C LYS A 402 -36.54 2.01 25.59
#